data_AF-A0A0J8RUU0-F1
#
_entry.id   AF-A0A0J8RUU0-F1
#
_cell.length_a   1.000
_cell.length_b   1.000
_cell.length_c   1.000
_cell.angle_alpha   90.00
_cell.angle_beta   90.00
_cell.angle_gamma   90.00
#
_symmetry.space_group_name_H-M   'P 1'
#
loop_
_entity.id
_entity.type
_entity.pdbx_description
1 polymer ?
#
loop_
_entity_poly.entity_id
_entity_poly.type
_entity_poly.pdbx_seq_one_letter_code
_entity_poly.pdbx_strand_id
1 'polypeptide(L)'
;MSQKGASSIGSRAYQPTKEFSNMVYGVFNRLEKWRHERTPGQQTPSSYTSGCKTVLLWLDGTLSSYECTQLLPFFPQLFIEQLLHMMDVKEDPELQSLAYHVFRHLPNVPHPAGEDSEFVDTLIRIGRTSQSWHQRLRVMINMQIIYFRRLFLLSKVDREKLFDCVANMLEDPQHEVRAGASATLSGMIRCSPVALRNEMVLKLRDRFTKSLIQHPLPKKPRIYTSGFSSATSTGTSTPTPEHTRLVITRHAAVLGLGALIQAFPYTSPPPPWMPGVLITLSTKAAGDPGIVGQSVKSIISEFKKTRQDTWHIDVKAFEPDQVEDLAGVLWKSYFA
;
A
#
# COMPACT_ATOMS: atom_id res chain seq x y z
N MET A 1 32.79 21.22 26.80
CA MET A 1 31.83 22.34 26.66
C MET A 1 30.82 22.19 25.50
N SER A 2 31.10 21.38 24.46
CA SER A 2 30.22 21.28 23.27
C SER A 2 28.85 20.57 23.48
N GLN A 3 28.74 19.65 24.45
CA GLN A 3 27.48 18.91 24.67
C GLN A 3 26.39 19.68 25.43
N LYS A 4 26.70 20.79 26.11
CA LYS A 4 25.70 21.55 26.90
C LYS A 4 24.64 22.25 26.03
N GLY A 5 24.91 22.46 24.74
CA GLY A 5 23.95 22.98 23.76
C GLY A 5 23.34 21.90 22.85
N ALA A 6 23.66 20.62 23.08
CA ALA A 6 23.12 19.51 22.30
C ALA A 6 21.76 19.06 22.85
N SER A 7 20.98 18.32 22.04
CA SER A 7 19.69 17.79 22.46
C SER A 7 19.83 16.77 23.60
N SER A 8 18.70 16.34 24.20
CA SER A 8 18.69 15.32 25.27
C SER A 8 19.33 13.98 24.89
N ILE A 9 19.60 13.75 23.60
CA ILE A 9 20.25 12.55 23.04
C ILE A 9 21.67 12.82 22.52
N GLY A 10 22.22 14.02 22.72
CA GLY A 10 23.58 14.39 22.35
C GLY A 10 23.71 15.07 20.99
N SER A 11 24.96 15.27 20.55
CA SER A 11 25.29 15.90 19.27
C SER A 11 25.21 14.90 18.12
N ARG A 12 24.67 15.32 16.98
CA ARG A 12 24.58 14.49 15.77
C ARG A 12 25.96 14.14 15.23
N ALA A 13 26.28 12.85 15.20
CA ALA A 13 27.47 12.31 14.56
C ALA A 13 27.30 12.27 13.04
N TYR A 14 28.43 12.22 12.31
CA TYR A 14 28.49 12.03 10.85
C TYR A 14 27.59 13.01 10.07
N GLN A 15 27.68 14.31 10.36
CA GLN A 15 27.02 15.31 9.51
C GLN A 15 27.78 15.45 8.19
N PRO A 16 27.09 15.52 7.04
CA PRO A 16 27.74 15.71 5.77
C PRO A 16 28.44 17.09 5.76
N THR A 17 29.70 17.12 5.35
CA THR A 17 30.40 18.40 5.14
C THR A 17 29.78 19.15 3.96
N LYS A 18 30.07 20.45 3.84
CA LYS A 18 29.59 21.26 2.71
C LYS A 18 30.16 20.73 1.40
N GLU A 19 31.43 20.32 1.41
CA GLU A 19 32.13 19.74 0.26
C GLU A 19 31.48 18.42 -0.16
N PHE A 20 31.17 17.54 0.80
CA PHE A 20 30.49 16.27 0.53
C PHE A 20 29.07 16.51 -0.03
N SER A 21 28.31 17.41 0.58
CA SER A 21 26.97 17.76 0.13
C SER A 21 26.99 18.30 -1.31
N ASN A 22 27.91 19.23 -1.62
CA ASN A 22 28.07 19.77 -2.96
C ASN A 22 28.45 18.68 -3.98
N MET A 23 29.30 17.72 -3.58
CA MET A 23 29.67 16.59 -4.42
C MET A 23 28.47 15.69 -4.71
N VAL A 24 27.67 15.32 -3.69
CA VAL A 24 26.46 14.51 -3.86
C VAL A 24 25.46 15.21 -4.80
N TYR A 25 25.13 16.49 -4.55
CA TYR A 25 24.26 17.24 -5.45
C TYR A 25 24.82 17.33 -6.87
N GLY A 26 26.12 17.56 -7.02
CA GLY A 26 26.79 17.61 -8.33
C GLY A 26 26.68 16.30 -9.11
N VAL A 27 26.82 15.16 -8.43
CA VAL A 27 26.67 13.82 -9.04
C VAL A 27 25.24 13.59 -9.50
N PHE A 28 24.24 13.82 -8.64
CA PHE A 28 22.85 13.55 -8.99
C PHE A 28 22.28 14.55 -10.01
N ASN A 29 22.72 15.82 -10.00
CA ASN A 29 22.38 16.78 -11.06
C ASN A 29 22.92 16.33 -12.42
N ARG A 30 24.11 15.70 -12.44
CA ARG A 30 24.68 15.12 -13.66
C ARG A 30 23.89 13.88 -14.12
N LEU A 31 23.48 13.01 -13.18
CA LEU A 31 22.60 11.88 -13.50
C LEU A 31 21.29 12.37 -14.10
N GLU A 32 20.68 13.41 -13.54
CA GLU A 32 19.42 13.98 -14.04
C GLU A 32 19.58 14.55 -15.45
N LYS A 33 20.70 15.22 -15.74
CA LYS A 33 21.02 15.64 -17.12
C LYS A 33 21.15 14.44 -18.06
N TRP A 34 21.94 13.43 -17.69
CA TRP A 34 22.11 12.23 -18.51
C TRP A 34 20.80 11.44 -18.70
N ARG A 35 19.88 11.49 -17.73
CA ARG A 35 18.55 10.88 -17.84
C ARG A 35 17.75 11.43 -19.02
N HIS A 36 17.81 12.75 -19.22
CA HIS A 36 17.10 13.43 -20.31
C HIS A 36 17.82 13.31 -21.66
N GLU A 37 19.15 13.16 -21.65
CA GLU A 37 19.93 12.92 -22.88
C GLU A 37 19.79 11.48 -23.39
N ARG A 38 19.46 10.54 -22.51
CA ARG A 38 19.24 9.14 -22.88
C ARG A 38 17.96 9.00 -23.71
N THR A 39 18.07 8.36 -24.87
CA THR A 39 16.93 8.00 -25.70
C THR A 39 16.11 6.86 -25.05
N PRO A 40 14.78 7.01 -24.88
CA PRO A 40 13.91 5.91 -24.43
C PRO A 40 14.04 4.68 -25.35
N GLY A 41 14.06 3.47 -24.77
CA GLY A 41 14.25 2.24 -25.55
C GLY A 41 15.71 1.89 -25.89
N GLN A 42 16.68 2.76 -25.56
CA GLN A 42 18.09 2.44 -25.74
C GLN A 42 18.51 1.24 -24.88
N GLN A 43 18.97 0.18 -25.53
CA GLN A 43 19.49 -1.05 -24.90
C GLN A 43 21.00 -1.02 -24.64
N THR A 44 21.75 -0.19 -25.38
CA THR A 44 23.19 -0.05 -25.16
C THR A 44 23.46 0.74 -23.88
N PRO A 45 24.55 0.45 -23.15
CA PRO A 45 24.95 1.24 -22.01
C PRO A 45 25.11 2.72 -22.38
N SER A 46 24.66 3.59 -21.48
CA SER A 46 24.73 5.05 -21.60
C SER A 46 25.46 5.62 -20.39
N SER A 47 25.89 6.89 -20.48
CA SER A 47 26.45 7.58 -19.31
C SER A 47 25.48 7.58 -18.12
N TYR A 48 24.17 7.67 -18.38
CA TYR A 48 23.15 7.54 -17.36
C TYR A 48 23.16 6.16 -16.70
N THR A 49 23.02 5.08 -17.46
CA THR A 49 22.89 3.73 -16.86
C THR A 49 24.16 3.29 -16.15
N SER A 50 25.34 3.57 -16.71
CA SER A 50 26.63 3.29 -16.06
C SER A 50 26.85 4.16 -14.81
N GLY A 51 26.50 5.45 -14.88
CA GLY A 51 26.59 6.36 -13.74
C GLY A 51 25.66 5.94 -12.59
N CYS A 52 24.41 5.58 -12.92
CA CYS A 52 23.44 5.08 -11.95
C CYS A 52 23.94 3.82 -11.25
N LYS A 53 24.45 2.81 -11.98
CA LYS A 53 25.01 1.59 -11.37
C LYS A 53 26.16 1.90 -10.41
N THR A 54 27.03 2.84 -10.78
CA THR A 54 28.15 3.28 -9.91
C THR A 54 27.63 3.90 -8.62
N VAL A 55 26.67 4.83 -8.71
CA VAL A 55 26.06 5.49 -7.54
C VAL A 55 25.30 4.48 -6.68
N LEU A 56 24.60 3.53 -7.30
CA LEU A 56 23.85 2.50 -6.59
C LEU A 56 24.75 1.56 -5.80
N LEU A 57 25.87 1.11 -6.37
CA LEU A 57 26.86 0.29 -5.65
C LEU A 57 27.48 1.06 -4.48
N TRP A 58 27.76 2.36 -4.67
CA TRP A 58 28.21 3.23 -3.58
C TRP A 58 27.16 3.37 -2.48
N LEU A 59 25.89 3.61 -2.85
CA LEU A 59 24.79 3.70 -1.89
C LEU A 59 24.58 2.38 -1.14
N ASP A 60 24.64 1.24 -1.82
CA ASP A 60 24.49 -0.08 -1.21
C ASP A 60 25.53 -0.33 -0.10
N GLY A 61 26.81 -0.03 -0.41
CA GLY A 61 27.90 -0.10 0.56
C GLY A 61 27.73 0.90 1.72
N THR A 62 27.34 2.15 1.42
CA THR A 62 27.25 3.22 2.43
C THR A 62 26.03 3.05 3.34
N LEU A 63 24.90 2.58 2.81
CA LEU A 63 23.69 2.31 3.60
C LEU A 63 23.88 1.14 4.57
N SER A 64 24.82 0.25 4.27
CA SER A 64 25.21 -0.87 5.13
C SER A 64 26.30 -0.52 6.14
N SER A 65 26.88 0.69 6.07
CA SER A 65 27.93 1.14 6.97
C SER A 65 27.41 2.08 8.07
N TYR A 66 28.27 2.40 9.04
CA TYR A 66 27.96 3.35 10.12
C TYR A 66 27.75 4.79 9.61
N GLU A 67 28.22 5.08 8.40
CA GLU A 67 28.18 6.39 7.76
C GLU A 67 26.80 6.70 7.14
N CYS A 68 25.90 5.72 7.04
CA CYS A 68 24.58 5.84 6.41
C CYS A 68 23.75 7.04 6.90
N THR A 69 23.88 7.42 8.18
CA THR A 69 23.11 8.52 8.78
C THR A 69 23.46 9.90 8.20
N GLN A 70 24.65 10.05 7.59
CA GLN A 70 25.04 11.28 6.90
C GLN A 70 24.23 11.51 5.62
N LEU A 71 23.61 10.45 5.08
CA LEU A 71 22.86 10.49 3.83
C LEU A 71 21.40 10.91 3.99
N LEU A 72 20.88 10.92 5.22
CA LEU A 72 19.48 11.23 5.52
C LEU A 72 18.98 12.54 4.89
N PRO A 73 19.75 13.66 4.89
CA PRO A 73 19.28 14.91 4.29
C PRO A 73 18.99 14.80 2.78
N PHE A 74 19.59 13.83 2.09
CA PHE A 74 19.40 13.64 0.65
C PHE A 74 18.24 12.71 0.31
N PHE A 75 17.65 12.01 1.29
CA PHE A 75 16.58 11.03 1.01
C PHE A 75 15.33 11.67 0.39
N PRO A 76 14.73 12.73 1.00
CA PRO A 76 13.43 13.22 0.55
C PRO A 76 13.48 13.90 -0.83
N GLN A 77 14.53 14.69 -1.09
CA GLN A 77 14.56 15.55 -2.27
C GLN A 77 15.37 14.97 -3.42
N LEU A 78 16.35 14.09 -3.15
CA LEU A 78 17.32 13.65 -4.16
C LEU A 78 17.19 12.16 -4.44
N PHE A 79 17.33 11.32 -3.42
CA PHE A 79 17.50 9.88 -3.66
C PHE A 79 16.20 9.19 -4.07
N ILE A 80 15.07 9.47 -3.42
CA ILE A 80 13.82 8.75 -3.69
C ILE A 80 13.43 8.85 -5.17
N GLU A 81 13.36 10.06 -5.73
CA GLU A 81 12.90 10.25 -7.11
C GLU A 81 13.90 9.70 -8.13
N GLN A 82 15.20 9.89 -7.89
CA GLN A 82 16.25 9.38 -8.76
C GLN A 82 16.26 7.86 -8.80
N LEU A 83 16.11 7.18 -7.65
CA LEU A 83 15.99 5.73 -7.60
C LEU A 83 14.72 5.22 -8.29
N LEU A 84 13.60 5.94 -8.17
CA LEU A 84 12.38 5.63 -8.92
C LEU A 84 12.58 5.71 -10.43
N HIS A 85 13.28 6.75 -10.90
CA HIS A 85 13.63 6.87 -12.32
C HIS A 85 14.58 5.78 -12.79
N MET A 86 15.56 5.37 -11.97
CA MET A 86 16.45 4.24 -12.28
C MET A 86 15.66 2.94 -12.43
N MET A 87 14.67 2.70 -11.56
CA MET A 87 13.79 1.53 -11.63
C MET A 87 12.81 1.56 -12.83
N ASP A 88 12.65 2.69 -13.50
CA ASP A 88 11.80 2.81 -14.69
C ASP A 88 12.54 2.55 -16.02
N VAL A 89 13.86 2.31 -15.97
CA VAL A 89 14.68 1.92 -17.12
C VAL A 89 14.45 0.44 -17.45
N LYS A 90 13.42 0.14 -18.23
CA LYS A 90 13.00 -1.24 -18.58
C LYS A 90 14.03 -2.02 -19.38
N GLU A 91 14.91 -1.32 -20.08
CA GLU A 91 15.92 -1.90 -20.95
C GLU A 91 17.13 -2.46 -20.18
N ASP A 92 17.26 -2.16 -18.89
CA ASP A 92 18.37 -2.60 -18.05
C ASP A 92 17.85 -3.27 -16.75
N PRO A 93 17.51 -4.58 -16.79
CA PRO A 93 16.95 -5.30 -15.64
C PRO A 93 17.89 -5.33 -14.41
N GLU A 94 19.20 -5.31 -14.64
CA GLU A 94 20.20 -5.24 -13.57
C GLU A 94 20.09 -3.89 -12.84
N LEU A 95 20.02 -2.78 -13.59
CA LEU A 95 19.81 -1.45 -13.01
C LEU A 95 18.50 -1.40 -12.22
N GLN A 96 17.41 -1.95 -12.74
CA GLN A 96 16.12 -1.98 -12.03
C GLN A 96 16.21 -2.75 -10.72
N SER A 97 16.81 -3.94 -10.75
CA SER A 97 16.97 -4.79 -9.57
C SER A 97 17.82 -4.12 -8.50
N LEU A 98 18.96 -3.54 -8.90
CA LEU A 98 19.87 -2.86 -8.01
C LEU A 98 19.24 -1.58 -7.42
N ALA A 99 18.55 -0.78 -8.24
CA ALA A 99 17.84 0.41 -7.78
C ALA A 99 16.73 0.05 -6.79
N TYR A 100 15.97 -1.01 -7.05
CA TYR A 100 14.95 -1.51 -6.14
C TYR A 100 15.57 -1.99 -4.82
N HIS A 101 16.71 -2.68 -4.88
CA HIS A 101 17.45 -3.13 -3.71
C HIS A 101 17.85 -1.95 -2.81
N VAL A 102 18.53 -0.94 -3.35
CA VAL A 102 18.93 0.26 -2.60
C VAL A 102 17.71 1.03 -2.08
N PHE A 103 16.67 1.16 -2.90
CA PHE A 103 15.46 1.90 -2.55
C PHE A 103 14.73 1.34 -1.33
N ARG A 104 14.59 0.01 -1.22
CA ARG A 104 13.97 -0.64 -0.04
C ARG A 104 14.85 -0.57 1.22
N HIS A 105 16.14 -0.24 1.07
CA HIS A 105 17.06 -0.10 2.21
C HIS A 105 16.94 1.27 2.88
N LEU A 106 16.53 2.34 2.16
CA LEU A 106 16.44 3.70 2.72
C LEU A 106 15.71 3.78 4.07
N PRO A 107 14.49 3.21 4.25
CA PRO A 107 13.78 3.35 5.52
C PRO A 107 14.39 2.57 6.69
N ASN A 108 15.41 1.74 6.44
CA ASN A 108 16.12 1.03 7.50
C ASN A 108 17.23 1.89 8.13
N VAL A 109 17.59 3.02 7.52
CA VAL A 109 18.56 3.95 8.11
C VAL A 109 17.92 4.63 9.33
N PRO A 110 18.58 4.65 10.50
CA PRO A 110 18.02 5.29 11.69
C PRO A 110 17.91 6.81 11.53
N HIS A 111 16.69 7.33 11.48
CA HIS A 111 16.46 8.78 11.58
C HIS A 111 16.53 9.22 13.05
N PRO A 112 17.12 10.40 13.34
CA PRO A 112 16.94 11.06 14.62
C PRO A 112 15.45 11.26 14.96
N ALA A 113 15.13 11.28 16.25
CA ALA A 113 13.75 11.44 16.69
C ALA A 113 13.18 12.78 16.19
N GLY A 114 12.07 12.73 15.44
CA GLY A 114 11.41 13.92 14.88
C GLY A 114 11.98 14.41 13.55
N GLU A 115 13.01 13.77 12.99
CA GLU A 115 13.62 14.15 11.71
C GLU A 115 13.20 13.23 10.54
N ASP A 116 12.11 12.51 10.69
CA ASP A 116 11.57 11.59 9.68
C ASP A 116 10.37 12.12 8.91
N SER A 117 9.77 13.22 9.37
CA SER A 117 8.54 13.74 8.78
C SER A 117 8.73 14.13 7.31
N GLU A 118 9.86 14.73 6.91
CA GLU A 118 10.10 15.09 5.50
C GLU A 118 10.21 13.84 4.59
N PHE A 119 10.82 12.78 5.10
CA PHE A 119 10.91 11.49 4.39
C PHE A 119 9.52 10.86 4.24
N VAL A 120 8.73 10.84 5.32
CA VAL A 120 7.33 10.37 5.31
C VAL A 120 6.49 11.19 4.32
N ASP A 121 6.56 12.51 4.38
CA ASP A 121 5.80 13.42 3.53
C ASP A 121 6.16 13.22 2.04
N THR A 122 7.42 12.95 1.72
CA THR A 122 7.85 12.62 0.36
C THR A 122 7.26 11.30 -0.12
N LEU A 123 7.32 10.25 0.69
CA LEU A 123 6.71 8.96 0.33
C LEU A 123 5.21 9.14 0.05
N ILE A 124 4.52 9.87 0.93
CA ILE A 124 3.08 10.15 0.82
C ILE A 124 2.78 10.96 -0.44
N ARG A 125 3.55 12.02 -0.72
CA ARG A 125 3.41 12.83 -1.93
C ARG A 125 3.46 11.93 -3.16
N ILE A 126 4.51 11.14 -3.32
CA ILE A 126 4.68 10.25 -4.48
C ILE A 126 3.57 9.20 -4.56
N GLY A 127 3.18 8.62 -3.41
CA GLY A 127 2.10 7.64 -3.33
C GLY A 127 0.75 8.20 -3.77
N ARG A 128 0.53 9.51 -3.65
CA ARG A 128 -0.71 10.18 -4.04
C ARG A 128 -0.67 10.81 -5.42
N THR A 129 0.49 11.29 -5.86
CA THR A 129 0.58 12.17 -7.05
C THR A 129 1.36 11.58 -8.21
N SER A 130 2.12 10.49 -8.04
CA SER A 130 2.87 9.90 -9.16
C SER A 130 1.93 9.33 -10.22
N GLN A 131 2.20 9.65 -11.49
CA GLN A 131 1.47 9.12 -12.63
C GLN A 131 1.77 7.62 -12.85
N SER A 132 2.96 7.18 -12.46
CA SER A 132 3.38 5.77 -12.56
C SER A 132 2.83 4.97 -11.38
N TRP A 133 1.92 4.05 -11.67
CA TRP A 133 1.39 3.14 -10.64
C TRP A 133 2.48 2.24 -10.04
N HIS A 134 3.53 1.91 -10.81
CA HIS A 134 4.69 1.19 -10.30
C HIS A 134 5.42 2.00 -9.23
N GLN A 135 5.58 3.31 -9.42
CA GLN A 135 6.18 4.17 -8.41
C GLN A 135 5.32 4.28 -7.16
N ARG A 136 3.98 4.44 -7.31
CA ARG A 136 3.04 4.42 -6.18
C ARG A 136 3.14 3.13 -5.38
N LEU A 137 3.21 1.97 -6.06
CA LEU A 137 3.39 0.67 -5.42
C LEU A 137 4.74 0.56 -4.70
N ARG A 138 5.84 1.04 -5.31
CA ARG A 138 7.18 1.01 -4.72
C ARG A 138 7.27 1.86 -3.46
N VAL A 139 6.78 3.11 -3.46
CA VAL A 139 6.83 3.95 -2.25
C VAL A 139 6.01 3.39 -1.10
N MET A 140 4.91 2.67 -1.38
CA MET A 140 4.13 2.00 -0.35
C MET A 140 4.93 0.92 0.41
N ILE A 141 5.85 0.23 -0.27
CA ILE A 141 6.77 -0.70 0.39
C ILE A 141 7.64 0.05 1.40
N ASN A 142 8.15 1.23 1.04
CA ASN A 142 8.92 2.06 1.98
C ASN A 142 8.06 2.64 3.11
N MET A 143 6.79 2.97 2.86
CA MET A 143 5.82 3.34 3.92
C MET A 143 5.64 2.19 4.92
N GLN A 144 5.53 0.94 4.44
CA GLN A 144 5.42 -0.24 5.29
C GLN A 144 6.67 -0.42 6.16
N ILE A 145 7.86 -0.32 5.56
CA ILE A 145 9.13 -0.54 6.26
C ILE A 145 9.34 0.56 7.31
N ILE A 146 9.17 1.85 6.98
CA ILE A 146 9.36 2.94 7.94
C ILE A 146 8.35 2.82 9.09
N TYR A 147 7.09 2.48 8.79
CA TYR A 147 6.06 2.30 9.79
C TYR A 147 6.42 1.20 10.78
N PHE A 148 6.82 0.02 10.29
CA PHE A 148 7.17 -1.10 11.14
C PHE A 148 8.46 -0.86 11.93
N ARG A 149 9.53 -0.42 11.26
CA ARG A 149 10.85 -0.20 11.88
C ARG A 149 10.82 0.89 12.93
N ARG A 150 10.01 1.93 12.74
CA ARG A 150 10.00 3.13 13.58
C ARG A 150 8.64 3.37 14.23
N LEU A 151 7.81 2.34 14.38
CA LEU A 151 6.46 2.42 14.95
C LEU A 151 6.37 3.21 16.27
N PHE A 152 7.36 3.02 17.15
CA PHE A 152 7.42 3.66 18.47
C PHE A 152 8.10 5.04 18.45
N LEU A 153 8.80 5.38 17.36
CA LEU A 153 9.54 6.64 17.20
C LEU A 153 8.82 7.64 16.29
N LEU A 154 7.98 7.15 15.38
CA LEU A 154 7.14 7.97 14.52
C LEU A 154 6.19 8.82 15.37
N SER A 155 6.08 10.09 15.00
CA SER A 155 5.11 10.99 15.62
C SER A 155 3.68 10.46 15.46
N LYS A 156 2.76 10.85 16.35
CA LYS A 156 1.33 10.50 16.18
C LYS A 156 0.81 10.99 14.82
N VAL A 157 1.19 12.20 14.43
CA VAL A 157 0.80 12.83 13.17
C VAL A 157 1.28 12.02 11.97
N ASP A 158 2.55 11.61 11.94
CA ASP A 158 3.10 10.86 10.80
C ASP A 158 2.51 9.45 10.70
N ARG A 159 2.21 8.80 11.83
CA ARG A 159 1.47 7.53 11.84
C ARG A 159 0.09 7.67 11.22
N GLU A 160 -0.66 8.71 11.60
CA GLU A 160 -1.99 9.00 11.04
C GLU A 160 -1.92 9.31 9.54
N LYS A 161 -0.97 10.15 9.12
CA LYS A 161 -0.72 10.46 7.71
C LYS A 161 -0.43 9.19 6.88
N LEU A 162 0.40 8.28 7.39
CA LEU A 162 0.71 7.00 6.74
C LEU A 162 -0.53 6.12 6.62
N PHE A 163 -1.31 5.98 7.70
CA PHE A 163 -2.58 5.23 7.68
C PHE A 163 -3.55 5.79 6.65
N ASP A 164 -3.78 7.11 6.68
CA ASP A 164 -4.71 7.77 5.77
C ASP A 164 -4.22 7.67 4.31
N CYS A 165 -2.91 7.77 4.06
CA CYS A 165 -2.34 7.58 2.74
C CYS A 165 -2.60 6.16 2.21
N VAL A 166 -2.22 5.11 2.96
CA VAL A 166 -2.41 3.72 2.53
C VAL A 166 -3.90 3.39 2.39
N ALA A 167 -4.75 3.87 3.30
CA ALA A 167 -6.20 3.69 3.18
C ALA A 167 -6.78 4.36 1.92
N ASN A 168 -6.28 5.53 1.52
CA ASN A 168 -6.70 6.19 0.29
C ASN A 168 -6.19 5.47 -0.98
N MET A 169 -5.06 4.78 -0.91
CA MET A 169 -4.54 3.97 -2.02
C MET A 169 -5.42 2.75 -2.33
N LEU A 170 -6.38 2.39 -1.46
CA LEU A 170 -7.42 1.40 -1.79
C LEU A 170 -8.34 1.85 -2.93
N GLU A 171 -8.44 3.17 -3.17
CA GLU A 171 -9.22 3.76 -4.27
C GLU A 171 -8.36 4.06 -5.51
N ASP A 172 -7.12 3.56 -5.56
CA ASP A 172 -6.24 3.74 -6.72
C ASP A 172 -6.86 3.17 -8.00
N PRO A 173 -6.71 3.81 -9.17
CA PRO A 173 -7.18 3.28 -10.44
C PRO A 173 -6.63 1.88 -10.77
N GLN A 174 -5.40 1.59 -10.36
CA GLN A 174 -4.71 0.35 -10.65
C GLN A 174 -4.97 -0.72 -9.58
N HIS A 175 -5.38 -1.92 -10.02
CA HIS A 175 -5.76 -3.01 -9.11
C HIS A 175 -4.62 -3.45 -8.19
N GLU A 176 -3.41 -3.59 -8.71
CA GLU A 176 -2.23 -4.03 -7.98
C GLU A 176 -1.89 -3.08 -6.83
N VAL A 177 -2.08 -1.78 -7.03
CA VAL A 177 -1.91 -0.77 -5.97
C VAL A 177 -2.97 -0.97 -4.88
N ARG A 178 -4.24 -1.18 -5.26
CA ARG A 178 -5.32 -1.46 -4.29
C ARG A 178 -5.05 -2.73 -3.48
N ALA A 179 -4.62 -3.80 -4.13
CA ALA A 179 -4.31 -5.07 -3.48
C ALA A 179 -3.11 -4.91 -2.51
N GLY A 180 -2.05 -4.23 -2.93
CA GLY A 180 -0.91 -3.92 -2.08
C GLY A 180 -1.29 -3.03 -0.89
N ALA A 181 -2.18 -2.05 -1.09
CA ALA A 181 -2.69 -1.18 -0.02
C ALA A 181 -3.48 -1.97 1.02
N SER A 182 -4.32 -2.93 0.59
CA SER A 182 -5.06 -3.82 1.48
C SER A 182 -4.13 -4.65 2.36
N ALA A 183 -3.11 -5.27 1.77
CA ALA A 183 -2.12 -6.06 2.50
C ALA A 183 -1.29 -5.20 3.47
N THR A 184 -0.88 -4.01 3.01
CA THR A 184 -0.11 -3.05 3.82
C THR A 184 -0.92 -2.56 5.01
N LEU A 185 -2.18 -2.17 4.81
CA LEU A 185 -3.08 -1.71 5.86
C LEU A 185 -3.30 -2.79 6.92
N SER A 186 -3.53 -4.04 6.51
CA SER A 186 -3.63 -5.20 7.41
C SER A 186 -2.36 -5.37 8.26
N GLY A 187 -1.18 -5.28 7.64
CA GLY A 187 0.11 -5.36 8.32
C GLY A 187 0.31 -4.23 9.33
N MET A 188 -0.01 -2.99 8.96
CA MET A 188 0.08 -1.81 9.83
C MET A 188 -0.82 -1.96 11.05
N ILE A 189 -2.08 -2.39 10.88
CA ILE A 189 -3.01 -2.63 11.99
C ILE A 189 -2.46 -3.72 12.91
N ARG A 190 -2.01 -4.83 12.34
CA ARG A 190 -1.50 -5.99 13.09
C ARG A 190 -0.31 -5.64 13.98
N CYS A 191 0.66 -4.89 13.48
CA CYS A 191 1.85 -4.55 14.26
C CYS A 191 1.65 -3.37 15.21
N SER A 192 0.57 -2.59 15.06
CA SER A 192 0.29 -1.42 15.90
C SER A 192 0.06 -1.79 17.36
N PRO A 193 0.42 -0.91 18.33
CA PRO A 193 0.08 -1.08 19.74
C PRO A 193 -1.44 -1.18 19.94
N VAL A 194 -1.90 -1.90 20.96
CA VAL A 194 -3.32 -2.22 21.18
C VAL A 194 -4.22 -0.98 21.15
N ALA A 195 -3.81 0.11 21.82
CA ALA A 195 -4.58 1.35 21.86
C ALA A 195 -4.79 1.95 20.44
N LEU A 196 -3.70 2.12 19.69
CA LEU A 196 -3.75 2.66 18.32
C LEU A 196 -4.50 1.70 17.38
N ARG A 197 -4.28 0.39 17.52
CA ARG A 197 -4.96 -0.63 16.73
C ARG A 197 -6.47 -0.53 16.89
N ASN A 198 -6.95 -0.47 18.12
CA ASN A 198 -8.39 -0.39 18.40
C ASN A 198 -9.00 0.90 17.85
N GLU A 199 -8.32 2.04 18.01
CA GLU A 199 -8.74 3.32 17.45
C GLU A 199 -8.87 3.25 15.92
N MET A 200 -7.82 2.77 15.24
CA MET A 200 -7.79 2.68 13.78
C MET A 200 -8.80 1.68 13.22
N VAL A 201 -9.00 0.53 13.89
CA VAL A 201 -10.01 -0.46 13.49
C VAL A 201 -11.41 0.16 13.50
N LEU A 202 -11.78 0.88 14.55
CA LEU A 202 -13.10 1.52 14.63
C LEU A 202 -13.27 2.59 13.55
N LYS A 203 -12.30 3.51 13.43
CA LYS A 203 -12.30 4.58 12.41
C LYS A 203 -12.45 4.03 10.99
N LEU A 204 -11.65 3.02 10.64
CA LEU A 204 -11.61 2.45 9.29
C LEU A 204 -12.82 1.56 9.02
N ARG A 205 -13.29 0.79 10.02
CA ARG A 205 -14.53 0.00 9.91
C ARG A 205 -15.69 0.91 9.54
N ASP A 206 -15.88 2.01 10.28
CA ASP A 206 -17.01 2.90 10.07
C ASP A 206 -16.93 3.60 8.70
N ARG A 207 -15.71 4.05 8.31
CA ARG A 207 -15.45 4.60 6.98
C ARG A 207 -15.83 3.63 5.86
N PHE A 208 -15.30 2.40 5.88
CA PHE A 208 -15.48 1.46 4.78
C PHE A 208 -16.87 0.83 4.76
N THR A 209 -17.47 0.54 5.93
CA THR A 209 -18.88 0.11 6.00
C THR A 209 -19.80 1.17 5.42
N LYS A 210 -19.62 2.45 5.80
CA LYS A 210 -20.39 3.56 5.23
C LYS A 210 -20.21 3.65 3.72
N SER A 211 -18.97 3.61 3.23
CA SER A 211 -18.69 3.65 1.79
C SER A 211 -19.35 2.48 1.04
N LEU A 212 -19.29 1.27 1.59
CA LEU A 212 -19.92 0.09 0.99
C LEU A 212 -21.44 0.20 0.93
N ILE A 213 -22.09 0.76 1.94
CA ILE A 213 -23.55 0.90 1.97
C ILE A 213 -24.02 2.00 0.99
N GLN A 214 -23.28 3.11 0.91
CA GLN A 214 -23.68 4.29 0.13
C GLN A 214 -23.45 4.16 -1.37
N HIS A 215 -22.65 3.19 -1.82
CA HIS A 215 -22.25 3.03 -3.23
C HIS A 215 -22.66 1.67 -3.83
N PRO A 216 -23.96 1.28 -3.82
CA PRO A 216 -24.42 0.00 -4.38
C PRO A 216 -24.17 -0.06 -5.89
N LEU A 217 -23.77 -1.22 -6.40
CA LEU A 217 -23.71 -1.44 -7.85
C LEU A 217 -25.13 -1.62 -8.41
N PRO A 218 -25.44 -1.04 -9.59
CA PRO A 218 -26.71 -1.28 -10.26
C PRO A 218 -26.90 -2.78 -10.51
N LYS A 219 -28.05 -3.32 -10.10
CA LYS A 219 -28.42 -4.70 -10.46
C LYS A 219 -28.59 -4.74 -11.98
N LYS A 220 -27.96 -5.71 -12.66
CA LYS A 220 -28.28 -5.97 -14.07
C LYS A 220 -29.79 -6.21 -14.17
N PRO A 221 -30.51 -5.56 -15.10
CA PRO A 221 -31.90 -5.90 -15.36
C PRO A 221 -31.96 -7.40 -15.67
N ARG A 222 -32.79 -8.15 -14.94
CA ARG A 222 -33.14 -9.50 -15.37
C ARG A 222 -33.93 -9.33 -16.66
N ILE A 223 -33.32 -9.66 -17.79
CA ILE A 223 -34.04 -9.76 -19.06
C ILE A 223 -34.97 -10.97 -18.91
N TYR A 224 -36.19 -10.72 -18.44
CA TYR A 224 -37.33 -11.60 -18.70
C TYR A 224 -37.95 -11.09 -19.99
N THR A 225 -37.54 -11.64 -21.13
CA THR A 225 -38.28 -11.44 -22.37
C THR A 225 -38.85 -12.78 -22.82
N SER A 226 -40.10 -12.99 -22.43
CA SER A 226 -41.14 -13.49 -23.34
C SER A 226 -40.95 -12.86 -24.72
N GLY A 227 -41.01 -13.69 -25.76
CA GLY A 227 -40.73 -13.29 -27.14
C GLY A 227 -41.55 -12.09 -27.58
N PHE A 228 -40.86 -11.03 -28.02
CA PHE A 228 -41.05 -10.31 -29.29
C PHE A 228 -40.07 -9.12 -29.31
N SER A 229 -39.14 -9.20 -30.27
CA SER A 229 -38.25 -8.16 -30.86
C SER A 229 -38.18 -6.75 -30.24
N SER A 230 -36.96 -6.26 -29.98
CA SER A 230 -36.24 -5.33 -30.87
C SER A 230 -34.99 -4.72 -30.19
N ALA A 231 -33.97 -4.44 -31.01
CA ALA A 231 -32.68 -3.82 -30.67
C ALA A 231 -31.70 -4.68 -29.84
N THR A 232 -30.84 -5.36 -30.59
CA THR A 232 -29.46 -5.71 -30.23
C THR A 232 -28.84 -4.81 -29.14
N SER A 233 -28.82 -5.27 -27.89
CA SER A 233 -27.76 -4.89 -26.96
C SER A 233 -26.60 -5.85 -27.18
N THR A 234 -25.77 -5.60 -28.20
CA THR A 234 -24.44 -6.20 -28.24
C THR A 234 -23.77 -5.92 -26.89
N GLY A 235 -23.31 -6.98 -26.23
CA GLY A 235 -22.79 -6.98 -24.85
C GLY A 235 -21.46 -6.25 -24.68
N THR A 236 -21.34 -5.06 -25.25
CA THR A 236 -20.17 -4.18 -25.24
C THR A 236 -20.61 -2.75 -24.89
N SER A 237 -21.37 -2.58 -23.82
CA SER A 237 -21.46 -1.27 -23.18
C SER A 237 -20.10 -1.00 -22.55
N THR A 238 -19.27 -0.19 -23.21
CA THR A 238 -18.04 0.36 -22.62
C THR A 238 -18.41 0.94 -21.26
N PRO A 239 -17.79 0.48 -20.15
CA PRO A 239 -18.14 0.96 -18.83
C PRO A 239 -17.93 2.48 -18.79
N THR A 240 -18.96 3.22 -18.36
CA THR A 240 -18.83 4.67 -18.21
C THR A 240 -17.76 4.99 -17.16
N PRO A 241 -17.06 6.14 -17.26
CA PRO A 241 -16.09 6.55 -16.23
C PRO A 241 -16.70 6.56 -14.82
N GLU A 242 -17.98 6.91 -14.70
CA GLU A 242 -18.74 6.89 -13.45
C GLU A 242 -18.94 5.47 -12.92
N HIS A 243 -19.32 4.51 -13.78
CA HIS A 243 -19.43 3.11 -13.39
C HIS A 243 -18.08 2.55 -12.92
N THR A 244 -16.99 2.87 -13.62
CA THR A 244 -15.64 2.45 -13.22
C THR A 244 -15.26 3.04 -11.85
N ARG A 245 -15.53 4.33 -11.62
CA ARG A 245 -15.29 4.97 -10.32
C ARG A 245 -16.12 4.31 -9.21
N LEU A 246 -17.37 3.96 -9.49
CA LEU A 246 -18.24 3.28 -8.55
C LEU A 246 -17.71 1.89 -8.18
N VAL A 247 -17.28 1.10 -9.17
CA VAL A 247 -16.63 -0.21 -8.96
C VAL A 247 -15.36 -0.07 -8.11
N ILE A 248 -14.50 0.92 -8.41
CA ILE A 248 -13.29 1.19 -7.63
C ILE A 248 -13.62 1.55 -6.19
N THR A 249 -14.55 2.47 -5.97
CA THR A 249 -14.98 2.93 -4.63
C THR A 249 -15.52 1.76 -3.81
N ARG A 250 -16.36 0.93 -4.44
CA ARG A 250 -16.96 -0.24 -3.78
C ARG A 250 -15.92 -1.32 -3.49
N HIS A 251 -15.01 -1.58 -4.42
CA HIS A 251 -13.90 -2.50 -4.24
C HIS A 251 -12.95 -2.04 -3.13
N ALA A 252 -12.66 -0.74 -3.05
CA ALA A 252 -11.86 -0.14 -1.99
C ALA A 252 -12.47 -0.40 -0.60
N ALA A 253 -13.79 -0.25 -0.48
CA ALA A 253 -14.50 -0.55 0.76
C ALA A 253 -14.42 -2.04 1.15
N VAL A 254 -14.59 -2.94 0.18
CA VAL A 254 -14.44 -4.39 0.40
C VAL A 254 -13.02 -4.74 0.84
N LEU A 255 -12.00 -4.23 0.15
CA LEU A 255 -10.61 -4.46 0.51
C LEU A 255 -10.26 -3.87 1.88
N GLY A 256 -10.75 -2.66 2.19
CA GLY A 256 -10.55 -2.02 3.47
C GLY A 256 -11.11 -2.84 4.63
N LEU A 257 -12.35 -3.33 4.52
CA LEU A 257 -12.96 -4.24 5.50
C LEU A 257 -12.23 -5.59 5.56
N GLY A 258 -11.80 -6.13 4.42
CA GLY A 258 -10.98 -7.34 4.33
C GLY A 258 -9.64 -7.20 5.05
N ALA A 259 -8.98 -6.05 4.92
CA ALA A 259 -7.73 -5.76 5.60
C ALA A 259 -7.90 -5.75 7.12
N LEU A 260 -9.03 -5.24 7.64
CA LEU A 260 -9.35 -5.31 9.07
C LEU A 260 -9.46 -6.76 9.54
N ILE A 261 -10.18 -7.61 8.81
CA ILE A 261 -10.33 -9.03 9.13
C ILE A 261 -8.96 -9.73 9.13
N GLN A 262 -8.20 -9.53 8.06
CA GLN A 262 -6.88 -10.15 7.89
C GLN A 262 -5.83 -9.66 8.88
N ALA A 263 -6.05 -8.53 9.56
CA ALA A 263 -5.15 -8.07 10.62
C ALA A 263 -5.19 -8.96 11.88
N PHE A 264 -6.25 -9.77 12.05
CA PHE A 264 -6.46 -10.66 13.19
C PHE A 264 -6.67 -12.12 12.74
N PRO A 265 -5.66 -12.77 12.13
CA PRO A 265 -5.81 -14.12 11.57
C PRO A 265 -6.08 -15.19 12.63
N TYR A 266 -5.47 -15.06 13.81
CA TYR A 266 -5.43 -16.13 14.83
C TYR A 266 -6.11 -15.75 16.15
N THR A 267 -6.79 -14.61 16.22
CA THR A 267 -7.50 -14.18 17.45
C THR A 267 -8.78 -14.99 17.59
N SER A 268 -8.81 -15.98 18.48
CA SER A 268 -9.98 -16.84 18.76
C SER A 268 -10.37 -16.71 20.25
N PRO A 269 -11.62 -16.36 20.59
CA PRO A 269 -12.72 -15.98 19.69
C PRO A 269 -12.41 -14.70 18.89
N PRO A 270 -13.07 -14.48 17.74
CA PRO A 270 -12.85 -13.28 16.94
C PRO A 270 -13.26 -12.01 17.72
N PRO A 271 -12.63 -10.85 17.43
CA PRO A 271 -13.05 -9.58 18.03
C PRO A 271 -14.55 -9.30 17.79
N PRO A 272 -15.28 -8.69 18.76
CA PRO A 272 -16.74 -8.55 18.68
C PRO A 272 -17.26 -7.80 17.44
N TRP A 273 -16.46 -6.92 16.85
CA TRP A 273 -16.83 -6.19 15.63
C TRP A 273 -16.71 -7.03 14.35
N MET A 274 -15.92 -8.11 14.37
CA MET A 274 -15.55 -8.88 13.18
C MET A 274 -16.73 -9.66 12.56
N PRO A 275 -17.59 -10.36 13.34
CA PRO A 275 -18.80 -10.99 12.81
C PRO A 275 -19.67 -10.01 12.01
N GLY A 276 -19.97 -8.82 12.56
CA GLY A 276 -20.77 -7.81 11.86
C GLY A 276 -20.15 -7.33 10.55
N VAL A 277 -18.82 -7.23 10.46
CA VAL A 277 -18.13 -6.88 9.21
C VAL A 277 -18.23 -8.01 8.18
N LEU A 278 -18.05 -9.27 8.59
CA LEU A 278 -18.19 -10.43 7.72
C LEU A 278 -19.60 -10.52 7.12
N ILE A 279 -20.63 -10.30 7.94
CA ILE A 279 -22.03 -10.28 7.48
C ILE A 279 -22.33 -9.10 6.56
N THR A 280 -21.76 -7.93 6.86
CA THR A 280 -21.87 -6.78 5.96
C THR A 280 -21.27 -7.10 4.58
N LEU A 281 -20.11 -7.75 4.52
CA LEU A 281 -19.49 -8.17 3.26
C LEU A 281 -20.34 -9.21 2.53
N SER A 282 -20.79 -10.26 3.24
CA SER A 282 -21.63 -11.33 2.67
C SER A 282 -22.92 -10.78 2.05
N THR A 283 -23.69 -10.02 2.82
CA THR A 283 -25.04 -9.58 2.43
C THR A 283 -25.03 -8.41 1.45
N LYS A 284 -24.04 -7.51 1.53
CA LYS A 284 -24.01 -6.30 0.70
C LYS A 284 -23.19 -6.44 -0.57
N ALA A 285 -22.19 -7.33 -0.62
CA ALA A 285 -21.20 -7.30 -1.70
C ALA A 285 -20.83 -8.66 -2.30
N ALA A 286 -21.15 -9.80 -1.66
CA ALA A 286 -20.79 -11.11 -2.22
C ALA A 286 -21.46 -11.43 -3.57
N GLY A 287 -22.64 -10.84 -3.81
CA GLY A 287 -23.39 -10.96 -5.06
C GLY A 287 -22.97 -9.96 -6.15
N ASP A 288 -22.02 -9.06 -5.86
CA ASP A 288 -21.58 -8.08 -6.84
C ASP A 288 -20.79 -8.73 -7.99
N PRO A 289 -20.94 -8.23 -9.23
CA PRO A 289 -20.23 -8.78 -10.38
C PRO A 289 -18.72 -8.48 -10.32
N GLY A 290 -17.94 -9.36 -10.95
CA GLY A 290 -16.51 -9.15 -11.18
C GLY A 290 -15.69 -9.06 -9.89
N ILE A 291 -14.75 -8.11 -9.86
CA ILE A 291 -13.69 -8.05 -8.86
C ILE A 291 -14.19 -7.79 -7.42
N VAL A 292 -15.34 -7.12 -7.27
CA VAL A 292 -15.91 -6.80 -5.97
C VAL A 292 -16.39 -8.07 -5.27
N GLY A 293 -17.31 -8.82 -5.88
CA GLY A 293 -17.82 -10.07 -5.31
C GLY A 293 -16.75 -11.17 -5.22
N GLN A 294 -15.82 -11.22 -6.19
CA GLN A 294 -14.66 -12.13 -6.11
C GLN A 294 -13.80 -11.85 -4.86
N SER A 295 -13.50 -10.57 -4.58
CA SER A 295 -12.71 -10.20 -3.41
C SER A 295 -13.41 -10.55 -2.10
N VAL A 296 -14.73 -10.36 -2.00
CA VAL A 296 -15.52 -10.77 -0.82
C VAL A 296 -15.39 -12.27 -0.58
N LYS A 297 -15.57 -13.09 -1.63
CA LYS A 297 -15.46 -14.55 -1.55
C LYS A 297 -14.05 -14.98 -1.13
N SER A 298 -13.02 -14.35 -1.69
CA SER A 298 -11.63 -14.61 -1.30
C SER A 298 -11.36 -14.25 0.17
N ILE A 299 -11.84 -13.10 0.65
CA ILE A 299 -11.68 -12.67 2.06
C ILE A 299 -12.34 -13.67 3.01
N ILE A 300 -13.61 -14.05 2.75
CA ILE A 300 -14.36 -14.98 3.60
C ILE A 300 -13.76 -16.39 3.54
N SER A 301 -13.32 -16.84 2.36
CA SER A 301 -12.64 -18.12 2.21
C SER A 301 -11.34 -18.17 3.01
N GLU A 302 -10.53 -17.11 2.98
CA GLU A 302 -9.27 -17.06 3.72
C GLU A 302 -9.50 -16.99 5.24
N PHE A 303 -10.52 -16.23 5.67
CA PHE A 303 -10.95 -16.19 7.07
C PHE A 303 -11.32 -17.60 7.59
N LYS A 304 -12.15 -18.34 6.85
CA LYS A 304 -12.56 -19.70 7.22
C LYS A 304 -11.38 -20.67 7.20
N LYS A 305 -10.52 -20.59 6.17
CA LYS A 305 -9.33 -21.44 6.04
C LYS A 305 -8.38 -21.26 7.22
N THR A 306 -8.10 -20.03 7.62
CA THR A 306 -7.14 -19.74 8.70
C THR A 306 -7.68 -20.17 10.08
N ARG A 307 -8.99 -20.36 10.22
CA ARG A 307 -9.70 -20.63 11.47
C ARG A 307 -10.36 -21.99 11.53
N GLN A 308 -9.98 -22.89 10.63
CA GLN A 308 -10.60 -24.22 10.53
C GLN A 308 -10.49 -24.98 11.87
N ASP A 309 -9.32 -24.93 12.51
CA ASP A 309 -9.08 -25.65 13.77
C ASP A 309 -9.84 -25.03 14.96
N THR A 310 -9.99 -23.70 14.96
CA THR A 310 -10.69 -22.94 16.02
C THR A 310 -12.17 -22.74 15.75
N TRP A 311 -12.71 -23.26 14.64
CA TRP A 311 -14.06 -22.95 14.19
C TRP A 311 -15.14 -23.31 15.21
N HIS A 312 -14.97 -24.43 15.93
CA HIS A 312 -15.88 -24.86 17.00
C HIS A 312 -16.01 -23.87 18.16
N ILE A 313 -15.04 -22.96 18.32
CA ILE A 313 -15.06 -21.84 19.27
C ILE A 313 -15.59 -20.60 18.56
N ASP A 314 -15.01 -20.27 17.40
CA ASP A 314 -15.27 -19.03 16.66
C ASP A 314 -16.73 -18.92 16.18
N VAL A 315 -17.37 -20.03 15.84
CA VAL A 315 -18.78 -20.08 15.40
C VAL A 315 -19.75 -19.54 16.45
N LYS A 316 -19.39 -19.61 17.75
CA LYS A 316 -20.22 -19.11 18.86
C LYS A 316 -20.29 -17.58 18.93
N ALA A 317 -19.44 -16.88 18.18
CA ALA A 317 -19.49 -15.43 18.05
C ALA A 317 -20.49 -14.95 16.98
N PHE A 318 -21.16 -15.88 16.29
CA PHE A 318 -22.13 -15.60 15.24
C PHE A 318 -23.52 -16.09 15.67
N GLU A 319 -24.54 -15.34 15.28
CA GLU A 319 -25.92 -15.80 15.36
C GLU A 319 -26.19 -16.90 14.30
N PRO A 320 -27.17 -17.80 14.51
CA PRO A 320 -27.40 -18.92 13.58
C PRO A 320 -27.64 -18.52 12.12
N ASP A 321 -28.38 -17.43 11.89
CA ASP A 321 -28.64 -16.84 10.57
C ASP A 321 -27.36 -16.30 9.90
N GLN A 322 -26.47 -15.70 10.70
CA GLN A 322 -25.18 -15.19 10.24
C GLN A 322 -24.25 -16.31 9.76
N VAL A 323 -24.32 -17.50 10.37
CA VAL A 323 -23.56 -18.68 9.94
C VAL A 323 -24.04 -19.16 8.56
N GLU A 324 -25.35 -19.14 8.32
CA GLU A 324 -25.96 -19.51 7.04
C GLU A 324 -25.53 -18.54 5.92
N ASP A 325 -25.60 -17.22 6.18
CA ASP A 325 -25.12 -16.19 5.25
C ASP A 325 -23.67 -16.42 4.83
N LEU A 326 -22.80 -16.79 5.77
CA LEU A 326 -21.39 -17.09 5.47
C LEU A 326 -21.20 -18.40 4.70
N ALA A 327 -22.09 -19.39 4.88
CA ALA A 327 -22.06 -20.64 4.13
C ALA A 327 -22.44 -20.41 2.66
N GLY A 328 -23.50 -19.62 2.40
CA GLY A 328 -23.99 -19.33 1.05
C GLY A 328 -22.97 -18.62 0.15
N VAL A 329 -22.04 -17.84 0.72
CA VAL A 329 -21.00 -17.13 -0.06
C VAL A 329 -19.96 -18.08 -0.67
N LEU A 330 -19.72 -19.25 -0.07
CA LEU A 330 -18.64 -20.17 -0.47
C LEU A 330 -18.99 -21.11 -1.64
N TRP A 331 -20.19 -21.02 -2.21
CA TRP A 331 -20.52 -21.81 -3.40
C TRP A 331 -19.64 -21.39 -4.59
N LYS A 332 -18.67 -22.26 -4.90
CA LYS A 332 -17.82 -22.14 -6.09
C LYS A 332 -18.60 -22.65 -7.30
N SER A 333 -18.35 -22.06 -8.47
CA SER A 333 -19.11 -22.26 -9.72
C SER A 333 -19.17 -23.69 -10.26
N TYR A 334 -18.39 -24.61 -9.69
CA TYR A 334 -18.34 -26.03 -10.07
C TYR A 334 -19.12 -26.95 -9.10
N PHE A 335 -19.84 -26.39 -8.13
CA PHE A 335 -20.76 -27.12 -7.23
C PHE A 335 -22.23 -26.99 -7.65
N ALA A 336 -22.50 -26.56 -8.89
CA ALA A 336 -23.85 -26.41 -9.44
C ALA A 336 -24.09 -27.40 -10.58
#